data_AF-A0A7C2E7T5-F1
#
_entry.id   AF-A0A7C2E7T5-F1
#
_cell.length_a   1.000
_cell.length_b   1.000
_cell.length_c   1.000
_cell.angle_alpha   90.00
_cell.angle_beta   90.00
_cell.angle_gamma   90.00
#
_symmetry.space_group_name_H-M   'P 1'
#
loop_
_entity.id
_entity.type
_entity.pdbx_description
1 polymer ?
#
loop_
_entity_poly.entity_id
_entity_poly.type
_entity_poly.pdbx_seq_one_letter_code
_entity_poly.pdbx_strand_id
1 'polypeptide(L)'
;MLGYGELKPRIKTTKRKVECPVKGCQVMVAKRRGRPERKRRFKCPEHNIYISASTFEYQYLIDNLLWHSAEELDILGRVDGGRKGSRMAADNSAEAVVWNVMRYMERNRLIAPIMKHRLGVDLRDPEVFYWTQGGKGEKGWTPFREAQKEFGESAGKSSVPDVIVHSEDALVFVKAKLVGENSTRPHGRRAGRKYEKGGRRWYERVFKSDYRQVAVEGRRYELMRFWLLGTWIAAREGKDFRLVCLVREGQEEGLEEDFGRHISEDPGRKFYRITWEDIYWDIEQSEQGQSGQDEMLRYFRNKVLGYGRRGVLLRAFSV
;
A
#
# COMPACT_ATOMS: atom_id res chain seq x y z
N MET A 1 -1.47 -11.79 15.99
CA MET A 1 -0.90 -12.01 14.64
C MET A 1 0.35 -12.87 14.75
N LEU A 2 0.58 -13.81 13.83
CA LEU A 2 1.81 -14.59 13.77
C LEU A 2 2.91 -13.75 13.13
N GLY A 3 4.03 -13.57 13.82
CA GLY A 3 5.19 -12.83 13.34
C GLY A 3 6.50 -13.59 13.52
N TYR A 4 7.61 -12.88 13.40
CA TYR A 4 8.95 -13.47 13.47
C TYR A 4 9.19 -14.26 14.77
N GLY A 5 8.60 -13.82 15.88
CA GLY A 5 8.66 -14.50 17.18
C GLY A 5 7.93 -15.86 17.20
N GLU A 6 6.82 -16.00 16.48
CA GLU A 6 5.95 -17.19 16.51
C GLU A 6 6.24 -18.17 15.37
N LEU A 7 6.95 -17.72 14.33
CA LEU A 7 7.20 -18.49 13.11
C LEU A 7 8.56 -19.19 13.12
N LYS A 8 8.63 -20.35 12.46
CA LYS A 8 9.87 -21.11 12.31
C LYS A 8 10.89 -20.30 11.49
N PRO A 9 12.17 -20.27 11.89
CA PRO A 9 13.21 -19.65 11.06
C PRO A 9 13.35 -20.31 9.68
N ARG A 10 12.99 -21.60 9.60
CA ARG A 10 13.00 -22.37 8.36
C ARG A 10 11.84 -23.36 8.30
N ILE A 11 11.23 -23.50 7.13
CA ILE A 11 10.20 -24.52 6.86
C ILE A 11 10.70 -25.59 5.87
N LYS A 12 10.21 -26.81 6.06
CA LYS A 12 10.40 -27.93 5.15
C LYS A 12 9.35 -27.85 4.05
N THR A 13 9.82 -27.87 2.80
CA THR A 13 8.96 -27.94 1.62
C THR A 13 9.41 -29.09 0.73
N THR A 14 8.48 -29.96 0.35
CA THR A 14 8.74 -31.05 -0.60
C THR A 14 8.05 -30.77 -1.95
N LYS A 15 8.14 -31.71 -2.90
CA LYS A 15 7.40 -31.65 -4.17
C LYS A 15 5.87 -31.63 -4.00
N ARG A 16 5.37 -32.16 -2.87
CA ARG A 16 3.93 -32.38 -2.64
C ARG A 16 3.38 -31.76 -1.36
N LYS A 17 4.23 -31.40 -0.38
CA LYS A 17 3.79 -30.89 0.91
C LYS A 17 4.58 -29.66 1.37
N VAL A 18 3.97 -28.86 2.23
CA VAL A 18 4.58 -27.71 2.91
C VAL A 18 4.30 -27.83 4.39
N GLU A 19 5.31 -27.56 5.20
CA GLU A 19 5.22 -27.54 6.66
C GLU A 19 4.44 -26.33 7.17
N CYS A 20 3.71 -26.51 8.27
CA CYS A 20 3.13 -25.38 8.99
C CYS A 20 4.24 -24.45 9.50
N PRO A 21 4.11 -23.13 9.25
CA PRO A 21 5.14 -22.17 9.58
C PRO A 21 5.20 -21.83 11.08
N VAL A 22 4.23 -22.22 11.90
CA VAL A 22 4.19 -21.89 13.34
C VAL A 22 5.15 -22.78 14.13
N LYS A 23 5.93 -22.19 15.05
CA LYS A 23 6.85 -22.92 15.94
C LYS A 23 6.12 -24.03 16.70
N GLY A 24 6.78 -25.17 16.90
CA GLY A 24 6.20 -26.34 17.57
C GLY A 24 5.27 -27.20 16.71
N CYS A 25 4.56 -26.63 15.73
CA CYS A 25 3.63 -27.38 14.89
C CYS A 25 4.33 -28.36 13.94
N GLN A 26 3.93 -29.63 13.90
CA GLN A 26 4.53 -30.62 12.97
C GLN A 26 3.66 -30.91 11.73
N VAL A 27 2.53 -30.20 11.57
CA VAL A 27 1.60 -30.44 10.47
C VAL A 27 2.25 -30.16 9.12
N MET A 28 2.05 -31.09 8.17
CA MET A 28 2.41 -30.94 6.76
C MET A 28 1.15 -30.95 5.90
N VAL A 29 0.89 -29.87 5.17
CA VAL A 29 -0.29 -29.78 4.26
C VAL A 29 0.11 -29.97 2.81
N ALA A 30 -0.86 -30.17 1.92
CA ALA A 30 -0.58 -30.27 0.49
C ALA A 30 0.05 -28.96 -0.04
N LYS A 31 1.00 -29.07 -0.96
CA LYS A 31 1.61 -27.90 -1.60
C LYS A 31 0.64 -27.32 -2.63
N ARG A 32 0.31 -26.04 -2.47
CA ARG A 32 -0.47 -25.29 -3.46
C ARG A 32 0.28 -25.22 -4.79
N ARG A 33 -0.43 -25.46 -5.90
CA ARG A 33 0.05 -25.29 -7.28
C ARG A 33 -0.94 -24.39 -8.01
N GLY A 34 -0.48 -23.34 -8.65
CA GLY A 34 -1.33 -22.39 -9.37
C GLY A 34 -1.98 -21.34 -8.45
N ARG A 35 -3.23 -20.98 -8.73
CA ARG A 35 -3.92 -19.86 -8.08
C ARG A 35 -4.13 -20.13 -6.58
N PRO A 36 -4.10 -19.08 -5.72
CA PRO A 36 -4.44 -19.20 -4.32
C PRO A 36 -5.89 -19.68 -4.17
N GLU A 37 -6.08 -20.82 -3.51
CA GLU A 37 -7.40 -21.39 -3.24
C GLU A 37 -7.51 -21.80 -1.77
N ARG A 38 -8.57 -21.39 -1.09
CA ARG A 38 -8.85 -21.75 0.31
C ARG A 38 -9.50 -23.14 0.41
N LYS A 39 -8.74 -24.19 0.11
CA LYS A 39 -9.17 -25.59 0.25
C LYS A 39 -8.65 -26.20 1.55
N ARG A 40 -9.46 -27.06 2.19
CA ARG A 40 -9.13 -27.77 3.45
C ARG A 40 -7.77 -28.49 3.40
N ARG A 41 -7.40 -29.08 2.26
CA ARG A 41 -6.10 -29.76 2.06
C ARG A 41 -4.86 -28.86 2.19
N PHE A 42 -5.04 -27.54 2.16
CA PHE A 42 -3.98 -26.54 2.33
C PHE A 42 -4.01 -25.87 3.70
N LYS A 43 -4.92 -26.30 4.58
CA LYS A 43 -5.18 -25.66 5.87
C LYS A 43 -4.52 -26.46 6.98
N CYS A 44 -3.79 -25.77 7.86
CA CYS A 44 -3.36 -26.36 9.12
C CYS A 44 -4.57 -26.46 10.05
N PRO A 45 -4.93 -27.67 10.55
CA PRO A 45 -6.08 -27.81 11.45
C PRO A 45 -5.80 -27.20 12.84
N GLU A 46 -4.54 -27.13 13.26
CA GLU A 46 -4.16 -26.59 14.58
C GLU A 46 -4.19 -25.06 14.62
N HIS A 47 -3.67 -24.41 13.57
CA HIS A 47 -3.47 -22.96 13.54
C HIS A 47 -4.49 -22.22 12.67
N ASN A 48 -5.44 -22.95 12.07
CA ASN A 48 -6.49 -22.40 11.22
C ASN A 48 -6.00 -21.57 10.00
N ILE A 49 -4.70 -21.63 9.65
CA ILE A 49 -4.11 -20.90 8.52
C ILE A 49 -4.01 -21.76 7.26
N TYR A 50 -4.08 -21.08 6.13
CA TYR A 50 -3.95 -21.61 4.79
C TYR A 50 -2.51 -21.44 4.28
N ILE A 51 -1.77 -22.54 4.13
CA ILE A 51 -0.34 -22.50 3.90
C ILE A 51 -0.01 -22.58 2.40
N SER A 52 0.96 -21.76 1.99
CA SER A 52 1.65 -21.85 0.71
C SER A 52 3.16 -22.04 0.95
N ALA A 53 3.92 -22.31 -0.13
CA ALA A 53 5.35 -22.57 0.00
C ALA A 53 6.19 -21.36 0.43
N SER A 54 5.66 -20.14 0.31
CA SER A 54 6.37 -18.89 0.57
C SER A 54 5.65 -17.96 1.55
N THR A 55 4.43 -18.28 1.97
CA THR A 55 3.61 -17.44 2.88
C THR A 55 2.40 -18.23 3.37
N PHE A 56 1.55 -17.64 4.20
CA PHE A 56 0.26 -18.19 4.59
C PHE A 56 -0.83 -17.11 4.57
N GLU A 57 -2.09 -17.54 4.52
CA GLU A 57 -3.26 -16.69 4.69
C GLU A 57 -3.99 -17.10 5.97
N TYR A 58 -4.46 -16.11 6.72
CA TYR A 58 -5.35 -16.32 7.85
C TYR A 58 -6.73 -16.78 7.37
N GLN A 59 -7.46 -17.48 8.25
CA GLN A 59 -8.85 -17.85 7.98
C GLN A 59 -9.71 -16.59 7.85
N TYR A 60 -9.55 -15.67 8.81
CA TYR A 60 -10.24 -14.40 8.86
C TYR A 60 -9.22 -13.28 8.64
N LEU A 61 -9.59 -12.26 7.86
CA LEU A 61 -8.69 -11.13 7.59
C LEU A 61 -8.29 -10.39 8.87
N ILE A 62 -9.19 -10.33 9.85
CA ILE A 62 -8.99 -9.63 11.12
C ILE A 62 -7.83 -10.20 11.93
N ASP A 63 -7.47 -11.47 11.71
CA ASP A 63 -6.32 -12.12 12.35
C ASP A 63 -4.97 -11.51 11.88
N ASN A 64 -4.98 -10.80 10.75
CA ASN A 64 -3.83 -10.06 10.20
C ASN A 64 -3.88 -8.55 10.46
N LEU A 65 -4.84 -8.07 11.26
CA LEU A 65 -4.98 -6.67 11.64
C LEU A 65 -4.68 -6.47 13.13
N LEU A 66 -4.23 -5.27 13.49
CA LEU A 66 -3.96 -4.89 14.88
C LEU A 66 -5.21 -4.32 15.58
N TRP A 67 -6.08 -3.65 14.84
CA TRP A 67 -7.15 -2.84 15.40
C TRP A 67 -8.50 -3.56 15.29
N HIS A 68 -9.08 -3.97 16.43
CA HIS A 68 -10.27 -4.83 16.50
C HIS A 68 -11.47 -4.22 17.23
N SER A 69 -11.42 -2.95 17.63
CA SER A 69 -12.61 -2.34 18.25
C SER A 69 -13.77 -2.32 17.26
N ALA A 70 -15.01 -2.30 17.76
CA ALA A 70 -16.20 -2.29 16.91
C ALA A 70 -16.20 -1.11 15.92
N GLU A 71 -15.73 0.05 16.37
CA GLU A 71 -15.55 1.24 15.53
C GLU A 71 -14.56 1.00 14.39
N GLU A 72 -13.39 0.41 14.68
CA GLU A 72 -12.35 0.14 13.70
C GLU A 72 -12.81 -0.88 12.65
N LEU A 73 -13.53 -1.92 13.09
CA LEU A 73 -14.09 -2.92 12.18
C LEU A 73 -15.20 -2.34 11.31
N ASP A 74 -15.98 -1.39 11.82
CA ASP A 74 -17.00 -0.71 11.04
C ASP A 74 -16.40 0.23 9.98
N ILE A 75 -15.35 1.00 10.34
CA ILE A 75 -14.58 1.80 9.35
C ILE A 75 -13.99 0.87 8.29
N LEU A 76 -13.35 -0.23 8.70
CA LEU A 76 -12.79 -1.21 7.77
C LEU A 76 -13.85 -1.76 6.83
N GLY A 77 -15.03 -2.12 7.35
CA GLY A 77 -16.16 -2.60 6.56
C GLY A 77 -16.61 -1.59 5.51
N ARG A 78 -16.63 -0.30 5.87
CA ARG A 78 -16.96 0.81 4.96
C ARG A 78 -15.90 0.99 3.86
N VAL A 79 -14.60 0.89 4.18
CA VAL A 79 -13.52 1.14 3.19
C VAL A 79 -13.12 -0.07 2.35
N ASP A 80 -13.25 -1.30 2.86
CA ASP A 80 -12.90 -2.51 2.11
C ASP A 80 -13.93 -2.79 1.00
N GLY A 81 -15.21 -2.47 1.26
CA GLY A 81 -16.30 -2.56 0.28
C GLY A 81 -16.40 -3.93 -0.41
N GLY A 82 -15.93 -5.00 0.24
CA GLY A 82 -15.86 -6.37 -0.28
C GLY A 82 -14.82 -6.62 -1.39
N ARG A 83 -13.96 -5.65 -1.73
CA ARG A 83 -13.02 -5.76 -2.87
C ARG A 83 -11.65 -6.32 -2.48
N LYS A 84 -11.20 -6.17 -1.22
CA LYS A 84 -9.83 -6.49 -0.80
C LYS A 84 -9.74 -7.39 0.43
N GLY A 85 -10.83 -7.74 1.10
CA GLY A 85 -10.82 -8.60 2.28
C GLY A 85 -10.13 -9.97 2.10
N SER A 86 -10.07 -10.51 0.87
CA SER A 86 -9.28 -11.72 0.59
C SER A 86 -7.77 -11.48 0.56
N ARG A 87 -7.32 -10.29 0.17
CA ARG A 87 -5.90 -9.92 0.07
C ARG A 87 -5.30 -9.57 1.42
N MET A 88 -6.05 -8.85 2.27
CA MET A 88 -5.58 -8.46 3.60
C MET A 88 -5.38 -9.65 4.54
N ALA A 89 -5.99 -10.80 4.26
CA ALA A 89 -5.77 -12.02 5.03
C ALA A 89 -4.42 -12.71 4.71
N ALA A 90 -3.74 -12.36 3.62
CA ALA A 90 -2.39 -12.87 3.37
C ALA A 90 -1.41 -12.19 4.32
N ASP A 91 -0.56 -12.97 4.99
CA ASP A 91 0.38 -12.41 5.96
C ASP A 91 1.26 -11.32 5.32
N ASN A 92 1.79 -11.55 4.12
CA ASN A 92 2.57 -10.57 3.38
C ASN A 92 1.74 -9.57 2.55
N SER A 93 0.52 -9.24 2.98
CA SER A 93 -0.32 -8.24 2.32
C SER A 93 0.18 -6.82 2.54
N ALA A 94 0.43 -6.10 1.45
CA ALA A 94 0.69 -4.67 1.50
C ALA A 94 -0.52 -3.89 2.01
N GLU A 95 -1.73 -4.29 1.63
CA GLU A 95 -2.97 -3.65 2.10
C GLU A 95 -3.18 -3.78 3.61
N ALA A 96 -2.83 -4.92 4.22
CA ALA A 96 -2.88 -5.09 5.66
C ALA A 96 -1.86 -4.19 6.39
N VAL A 97 -0.65 -4.05 5.84
CA VAL A 97 0.37 -3.14 6.39
C VAL A 97 -0.10 -1.69 6.29
N VAL A 98 -0.60 -1.27 5.13
CA VAL A 98 -1.18 0.08 4.93
C VAL A 98 -2.26 0.35 5.97
N TRP A 99 -3.22 -0.56 6.14
CA TRP A 99 -4.27 -0.40 7.14
C TRP A 99 -3.70 -0.25 8.55
N ASN A 100 -2.87 -1.21 9.00
CA ASN A 100 -2.36 -1.20 10.37
C ASN A 100 -1.57 0.08 10.69
N VAL A 101 -0.67 0.48 9.79
CA VAL A 101 0.23 1.63 10.00
C VAL A 101 -0.51 2.96 9.84
N MET A 102 -1.23 3.16 8.74
CA MET A 102 -1.86 4.45 8.46
C MET A 102 -3.03 4.71 9.41
N ARG A 103 -3.76 3.66 9.81
CA ARG A 103 -4.82 3.80 10.81
C ARG A 103 -4.28 4.16 12.17
N TYR A 104 -3.13 3.59 12.57
CA TYR A 104 -2.41 4.01 13.78
C TYR A 104 -2.02 5.49 13.73
N MET A 105 -1.45 5.93 12.61
CA MET A 105 -1.07 7.32 12.44
C MET A 105 -2.27 8.26 12.48
N GLU A 106 -3.39 7.88 11.87
CA GLU A 106 -4.62 8.67 11.84
C GLU A 106 -5.23 8.84 13.24
N ARG A 107 -5.45 7.73 13.97
CA ARG A 107 -6.05 7.77 15.32
C ARG A 107 -5.20 8.52 16.35
N ASN A 108 -3.88 8.56 16.15
CA ASN A 108 -2.94 9.25 17.02
C ASN A 108 -2.52 10.62 16.48
N ARG A 109 -3.20 11.15 15.45
CA ARG A 109 -2.93 12.47 14.84
C ARG A 109 -1.48 12.66 14.36
N LEU A 110 -0.83 11.57 13.96
CA LEU A 110 0.54 11.56 13.47
C LEU A 110 0.67 11.87 11.97
N ILE A 111 -0.42 11.80 11.20
CA ILE A 111 -0.37 12.05 9.75
C ILE A 111 0.22 13.43 9.44
N ALA A 112 -0.28 14.49 10.05
CA ALA A 112 0.22 15.85 9.83
C ALA A 112 1.70 16.02 10.23
N PRO A 113 2.14 15.72 11.46
CA PRO A 113 3.53 15.94 11.86
C PRO A 113 4.52 15.08 11.06
N ILE A 114 4.19 13.82 10.76
CA ILE A 114 5.07 12.94 9.97
C ILE A 114 5.18 13.44 8.52
N MET A 115 4.06 13.84 7.89
CA MET A 115 4.10 14.35 6.51
C MET A 115 4.81 15.70 6.43
N LYS A 116 4.70 16.55 7.46
CA LYS A 116 5.49 17.77 7.58
C LYS A 116 6.99 17.46 7.63
N HIS A 117 7.40 16.56 8.52
CA HIS A 117 8.79 16.15 8.66
C HIS A 117 9.35 15.57 7.36
N ARG A 118 8.62 14.66 6.72
CA ARG A 118 9.13 13.89 5.56
C ARG A 118 8.94 14.58 4.22
N LEU A 119 7.88 15.36 4.03
CA LEU A 119 7.52 15.92 2.73
C LEU A 119 7.62 17.45 2.67
N GLY A 120 7.86 18.10 3.82
CA GLY A 120 7.92 19.55 3.95
C GLY A 120 6.57 20.22 3.67
N VAL A 121 5.46 19.54 3.97
CA VAL A 121 4.11 20.07 3.72
C VAL A 121 3.29 20.12 5.01
N ASP A 122 2.70 21.29 5.28
CA ASP A 122 1.74 21.44 6.36
C ASP A 122 0.38 20.90 5.91
N LEU A 123 -0.27 20.13 6.79
CA LEU A 123 -1.57 19.54 6.54
C LEU A 123 -2.55 20.03 7.61
N ARG A 124 -3.29 21.10 7.30
CA ARG A 124 -4.39 21.59 8.15
C ARG A 124 -5.64 20.75 7.94
N ASP A 125 -6.19 20.24 9.04
CA ASP A 125 -7.39 19.38 9.10
C ASP A 125 -7.38 18.22 8.09
N PRO A 126 -6.38 17.32 8.15
CA PRO A 126 -6.24 16.26 7.17
C PRO A 126 -7.37 15.23 7.28
N GLU A 127 -8.03 14.95 6.15
CA GLU A 127 -8.92 13.82 5.95
C GLU A 127 -8.19 12.69 5.20
N VAL A 128 -8.31 11.46 5.71
CA VAL A 128 -7.65 10.28 5.16
C VAL A 128 -8.65 9.39 4.44
N PHE A 129 -8.36 9.05 3.18
CA PHE A 129 -9.14 8.13 2.37
C PHE A 129 -8.32 6.90 2.03
N TYR A 130 -8.87 5.72 2.32
CA TYR A 130 -8.26 4.43 2.02
C TYR A 130 -8.83 3.89 0.71
N TRP A 131 -7.99 3.69 -0.29
CA TRP A 131 -8.43 3.18 -1.60
C TRP A 131 -9.60 3.97 -2.19
N THR A 132 -9.53 5.29 -2.04
CA THR A 132 -10.54 6.29 -2.39
C THR A 132 -11.84 6.22 -1.58
N GLN A 133 -11.98 5.34 -0.60
CA GLN A 133 -13.13 5.34 0.32
C GLN A 133 -12.81 6.18 1.56
N GLY A 134 -13.73 7.06 1.93
CA GLY A 134 -13.65 7.84 3.18
C GLY A 134 -14.38 7.13 4.32
N GLY A 135 -14.06 7.49 5.56
CA GLY A 135 -14.72 6.94 6.75
C GLY A 135 -16.24 7.14 6.75
N LYS A 136 -16.76 8.14 6.04
CA LYS A 136 -18.20 8.49 6.00
C LYS A 136 -19.04 7.66 5.01
N GLY A 137 -18.49 6.59 4.41
CA GLY A 137 -19.26 5.68 3.54
C GLY A 137 -19.52 6.22 2.11
N GLU A 138 -18.84 7.29 1.71
CA GLU A 138 -18.90 7.78 0.34
C GLU A 138 -18.25 6.78 -0.63
N LYS A 139 -18.99 6.37 -1.68
CA LYS A 139 -18.51 5.46 -2.72
C LYS A 139 -17.48 6.13 -3.63
N GLY A 140 -16.24 6.24 -3.18
CA GLY A 140 -15.15 6.85 -3.92
C GLY A 140 -15.13 8.38 -3.80
N TRP A 141 -13.98 8.91 -3.39
CA TRP A 141 -13.70 10.34 -3.26
C TRP A 141 -13.96 11.06 -4.59
N THR A 142 -14.90 12.02 -4.57
CA THR A 142 -15.47 12.65 -5.77
C THR A 142 -14.41 13.31 -6.66
N PRO A 143 -13.46 14.11 -6.15
CA PRO A 143 -12.40 14.72 -6.97
C PRO A 143 -11.59 13.69 -7.78
N PHE A 144 -11.30 12.53 -7.18
CA PHE A 144 -10.59 11.46 -7.88
C PHE A 144 -11.42 10.84 -9.01
N ARG A 145 -12.72 10.63 -8.80
CA ARG A 145 -13.62 10.11 -9.85
C ARG A 145 -13.78 11.09 -11.00
N GLU A 146 -13.84 12.39 -10.71
CA GLU A 146 -13.84 13.43 -11.74
C GLU A 146 -12.56 13.42 -12.56
N ALA A 147 -11.39 13.33 -11.91
CA ALA A 147 -10.12 13.23 -12.59
C ALA A 147 -10.06 11.98 -13.47
N GLN A 148 -10.49 10.83 -12.95
CA GLN A 148 -10.59 9.60 -13.74
C GLN A 148 -11.43 9.81 -15.00
N LYS A 149 -12.62 10.42 -14.88
CA LYS A 149 -13.50 10.71 -16.01
C LYS A 149 -12.84 11.65 -17.02
N GLU A 150 -12.20 12.72 -16.55
CA GLU A 150 -11.50 13.72 -17.39
C GLU A 150 -10.46 13.05 -18.30
N PHE A 151 -9.67 12.15 -17.73
CA PHE A 151 -8.61 11.45 -18.47
C PHE A 151 -9.09 10.16 -19.17
N GLY A 152 -10.41 9.97 -19.30
CA GLY A 152 -11.00 8.86 -20.06
C GLY A 152 -10.86 7.50 -19.37
N GLU A 153 -10.77 7.47 -18.04
CA GLU A 153 -10.79 6.25 -17.26
C GLU A 153 -12.21 5.87 -16.84
N SER A 154 -12.48 4.55 -16.81
CA SER A 154 -13.75 4.05 -16.27
C SER A 154 -13.65 3.85 -14.76
N ALA A 155 -14.62 4.39 -14.02
CA ALA A 155 -14.76 4.15 -12.59
C ALA A 155 -14.76 2.63 -12.30
N GLY A 156 -13.95 2.20 -11.35
CA GLY A 156 -13.87 0.80 -10.89
C GLY A 156 -13.00 -0.16 -11.72
N LYS A 157 -12.41 0.25 -12.85
CA LYS A 157 -11.50 -0.59 -13.67
C LYS A 157 -10.04 -0.13 -13.67
N SER A 158 -9.73 0.86 -12.84
CA SER A 158 -8.44 1.53 -12.76
C SER A 158 -7.83 1.34 -11.37
N SER A 159 -6.49 1.32 -11.27
CA SER A 159 -5.86 1.36 -9.95
C SER A 159 -6.06 2.72 -9.29
N VAL A 160 -6.06 2.68 -7.96
CA VAL A 160 -6.26 3.80 -7.04
C VAL A 160 -5.05 3.94 -6.12
N PRO A 161 -4.75 5.13 -5.59
CA PRO A 161 -3.79 5.28 -4.50
C PRO A 161 -4.18 4.39 -3.32
N ASP A 162 -3.19 3.96 -2.54
CA ASP A 162 -3.46 3.17 -1.34
C ASP A 162 -4.02 4.05 -0.23
N VAL A 163 -3.46 5.26 -0.09
CA VAL A 163 -4.00 6.31 0.77
C VAL A 163 -4.04 7.64 0.01
N ILE A 164 -5.05 8.45 0.29
CA ILE A 164 -5.12 9.86 -0.08
C ILE A 164 -5.25 10.64 1.22
N VAL A 165 -4.40 11.64 1.42
CA VAL A 165 -4.55 12.63 2.49
C VAL A 165 -4.94 13.95 1.84
N HIS A 166 -6.13 14.43 2.16
CA HIS A 166 -6.66 15.70 1.68
C HIS A 166 -6.71 16.67 2.85
N SER A 167 -6.14 17.85 2.68
CA SER A 167 -6.10 18.90 3.71
C SER A 167 -6.46 20.23 3.07
N GLU A 168 -6.58 21.30 3.85
CA GLU A 168 -6.81 22.64 3.30
C GLU A 168 -5.69 23.10 2.35
N ASP A 169 -4.44 22.74 2.66
CA ASP A 169 -3.26 23.24 1.95
C ASP A 169 -2.76 22.30 0.84
N ALA A 170 -2.90 20.99 1.06
CA ALA A 170 -2.24 20.01 0.22
C ALA A 170 -3.05 18.72 0.00
N LEU A 171 -2.70 18.06 -1.10
CA LEU A 171 -3.15 16.74 -1.50
C LEU A 171 -1.96 15.78 -1.55
N VAL A 172 -1.99 14.72 -0.77
CA VAL A 172 -0.96 13.67 -0.75
C VAL A 172 -1.55 12.38 -1.28
N PHE A 173 -0.97 11.81 -2.33
CA PHE A 173 -1.26 10.45 -2.76
C PHE A 173 -0.16 9.51 -2.31
N VAL A 174 -0.52 8.41 -1.66
CA VAL A 174 0.43 7.38 -1.24
C VAL A 174 0.19 6.11 -2.04
N LYS A 175 1.24 5.62 -2.70
CA LYS A 175 1.30 4.30 -3.32
C LYS A 175 2.25 3.42 -2.52
N ALA A 176 1.68 2.41 -1.87
CA ALA A 176 2.40 1.54 -0.96
C ALA A 176 2.82 0.22 -1.61
N LYS A 177 4.02 -0.26 -1.28
CA LYS A 177 4.54 -1.58 -1.65
C LYS A 177 5.19 -2.23 -0.44
N LEU A 178 4.75 -3.45 -0.14
CA LEU A 178 5.46 -4.35 0.78
C LEU A 178 6.35 -5.32 0.01
N VAL A 179 5.83 -5.86 -1.10
CA VAL A 179 6.50 -6.80 -1.99
C VAL A 179 6.36 -6.34 -3.43
N GLY A 180 7.44 -6.48 -4.21
CA GLY A 180 7.48 -6.11 -5.62
C GLY A 180 7.72 -4.62 -5.85
N GLU A 181 7.91 -4.28 -7.12
CA GLU A 181 8.31 -2.93 -7.55
C GLU A 181 7.12 -2.12 -8.09
N ASN A 182 7.33 -0.82 -8.30
CA ASN A 182 6.44 0.06 -9.07
C ASN A 182 6.73 -0.03 -10.58
N SER A 183 6.96 -1.25 -11.08
CA SER A 183 7.16 -1.56 -12.49
C SER A 183 5.85 -2.10 -13.09
N THR A 184 5.06 -1.20 -13.68
CA THR A 184 3.72 -1.50 -14.22
C THR A 184 3.58 -1.02 -15.66
N ARG A 185 2.94 -1.85 -16.49
CA ARG A 185 2.58 -1.50 -17.87
C ARG A 185 1.07 -1.35 -18.05
N PRO A 186 0.63 -0.58 -19.04
CA PRO A 186 -0.76 -0.61 -19.45
C PRO A 186 -1.16 -2.02 -19.93
N HIS A 187 -2.25 -2.58 -19.39
CA HIS A 187 -2.86 -3.82 -19.88
C HIS A 187 -3.97 -3.55 -20.91
N GLY A 188 -3.97 -4.29 -22.03
CA GLY A 188 -5.03 -4.30 -23.05
C GLY A 188 -5.09 -3.05 -23.94
N ARG A 189 -6.22 -2.82 -24.63
CA ARG A 189 -6.50 -1.59 -25.41
C ARG A 189 -6.75 -0.38 -24.48
N ARG A 190 -5.77 -0.02 -23.64
CA ARG A 190 -5.73 1.28 -22.94
C ARG A 190 -5.46 2.45 -23.91
N ALA A 191 -5.33 2.15 -25.21
CA ALA A 191 -5.24 3.08 -26.34
C ALA A 191 -6.43 4.08 -26.48
N GLY A 192 -7.50 3.93 -25.69
CA GLY A 192 -8.65 4.86 -25.68
C GLY A 192 -8.65 5.88 -24.52
N ARG A 193 -7.63 5.88 -23.64
CA ARG A 193 -7.55 6.87 -22.55
C ARG A 193 -7.06 8.22 -23.09
N LYS A 194 -7.50 9.30 -22.46
CA LYS A 194 -7.24 10.68 -22.90
C LYS A 194 -6.08 11.29 -22.11
N TYR A 195 -5.04 10.54 -21.75
CA TYR A 195 -4.01 11.05 -20.85
C TYR A 195 -3.31 12.31 -21.38
N GLU A 196 -2.90 12.30 -22.64
CA GLU A 196 -2.19 13.43 -23.25
C GLU A 196 -3.15 14.57 -23.65
N LYS A 197 -4.44 14.28 -23.85
CA LYS A 197 -5.43 15.25 -24.38
C LYS A 197 -6.37 15.83 -23.31
N GLY A 198 -6.57 15.12 -22.21
CA GLY A 198 -7.46 15.50 -21.11
C GLY A 198 -6.89 16.64 -20.26
N GLY A 199 -7.74 17.26 -19.46
CA GLY A 199 -7.38 18.34 -18.56
C GLY A 199 -6.87 19.58 -19.30
N ARG A 200 -7.37 19.83 -20.52
CA ARG A 200 -6.82 20.85 -21.43
C ARG A 200 -5.32 20.62 -21.72
N ARG A 201 -4.97 19.38 -22.06
CA ARG A 201 -3.58 18.91 -22.26
C ARG A 201 -2.70 19.09 -21.01
N TRP A 202 -3.26 18.75 -19.85
CA TRP A 202 -2.55 18.89 -18.57
C TRP A 202 -1.22 18.10 -18.55
N TYR A 203 -1.16 17.00 -19.28
CA TYR A 203 0.03 16.16 -19.40
C TYR A 203 1.28 16.95 -19.83
N GLU A 204 1.15 17.84 -20.81
CA GLU A 204 2.24 18.69 -21.32
C GLU A 204 2.83 19.63 -20.25
N ARG A 205 2.07 19.91 -19.19
CA ARG A 205 2.50 20.79 -18.09
C ARG A 205 3.26 20.04 -17.00
N VAL A 206 2.95 18.77 -16.80
CA VAL A 206 3.42 18.00 -15.63
C VAL A 206 4.36 16.85 -15.99
N PHE A 207 4.60 16.60 -17.28
CA PHE A 207 5.58 15.64 -17.79
C PHE A 207 6.56 16.30 -18.77
N LYS A 208 7.81 15.84 -18.70
CA LYS A 208 8.90 16.13 -19.65
C LYS A 208 9.00 15.10 -20.77
N SER A 209 8.48 13.90 -20.54
CA SER A 209 8.51 12.76 -21.46
C SER A 209 7.11 12.40 -21.93
N ASP A 210 7.00 11.78 -23.10
CA ASP A 210 5.71 11.34 -23.64
C ASP A 210 5.14 10.11 -22.89
N TYR A 211 3.86 9.82 -23.13
CA TYR A 211 3.18 8.69 -22.47
C TYR A 211 3.91 7.36 -22.65
N ARG A 212 4.45 7.10 -23.84
CA ARG A 212 5.09 5.83 -24.16
C ARG A 212 6.39 5.66 -23.38
N GLN A 213 7.22 6.69 -23.33
CA GLN A 213 8.48 6.73 -22.59
C GLN A 213 8.23 6.43 -21.11
N VAL A 214 7.23 7.07 -20.49
CA VAL A 214 6.95 6.89 -19.06
C VAL A 214 6.25 5.54 -18.77
N ALA A 215 5.13 5.27 -19.44
CA ALA A 215 4.25 4.16 -19.06
C ALA A 215 4.66 2.80 -19.64
N VAL A 216 5.25 2.77 -20.83
CA VAL A 216 5.50 1.53 -21.58
C VAL A 216 6.96 1.11 -21.46
N GLU A 217 7.86 2.03 -21.79
CA GLU A 217 9.31 1.82 -21.79
C GLU A 217 9.85 1.86 -20.36
N GLY A 218 9.62 2.95 -19.63
CA GLY A 218 9.95 3.09 -18.21
C GLY A 218 9.11 2.24 -17.27
N ARG A 219 8.00 1.65 -17.75
CA ARG A 219 7.08 0.83 -16.93
C ARG A 219 6.59 1.56 -15.68
N ARG A 220 6.33 2.86 -15.75
CA ARG A 220 5.83 3.68 -14.63
C ARG A 220 4.35 4.03 -14.78
N TYR A 221 3.54 3.14 -15.36
CA TYR A 221 2.15 3.44 -15.69
C TYR A 221 1.31 3.89 -14.49
N GLU A 222 1.40 3.21 -13.34
CA GLU A 222 0.64 3.61 -12.15
C GLU A 222 1.11 4.94 -11.56
N LEU A 223 2.42 5.15 -11.46
CA LEU A 223 2.98 6.42 -10.96
C LEU A 223 2.62 7.58 -11.88
N MET A 224 2.76 7.41 -13.20
CA MET A 224 2.31 8.39 -14.19
C MET A 224 0.84 8.75 -14.00
N ARG A 225 -0.03 7.75 -13.77
CA ARG A 225 -1.45 8.02 -13.53
C ARG A 225 -1.67 8.83 -12.26
N PHE A 226 -1.07 8.43 -11.14
CA PHE A 226 -1.29 9.14 -9.88
C PHE A 226 -0.70 10.55 -9.91
N TRP A 227 0.42 10.74 -10.58
CA TRP A 227 0.99 12.06 -10.84
C TRP A 227 0.03 12.92 -11.66
N LEU A 228 -0.45 12.42 -12.80
CA LEU A 228 -1.35 13.15 -13.69
C LEU A 228 -2.67 13.52 -13.02
N LEU A 229 -3.32 12.54 -12.38
CA LEU A 229 -4.61 12.75 -11.73
C LEU A 229 -4.48 13.66 -10.50
N GLY A 230 -3.45 13.43 -9.67
CA GLY A 230 -3.26 14.17 -8.43
C GLY A 230 -2.87 15.63 -8.67
N THR A 231 -1.91 15.88 -9.56
CA THR A 231 -1.55 17.27 -9.94
C THR A 231 -2.70 18.04 -10.55
N TRP A 232 -3.56 17.37 -11.33
CA TRP A 232 -4.74 18.00 -11.92
C TRP A 232 -5.80 18.36 -10.86
N ILE A 233 -6.05 17.47 -9.90
CA ILE A 233 -6.96 17.76 -8.78
C ILE A 233 -6.42 18.93 -7.95
N ALA A 234 -5.16 18.84 -7.53
CA ALA A 234 -4.53 19.88 -6.70
C ALA A 234 -4.54 21.25 -7.37
N ALA A 235 -4.27 21.32 -8.68
CA ALA A 235 -4.34 22.57 -9.44
C ALA A 235 -5.75 23.16 -9.51
N ARG A 236 -6.81 22.33 -9.58
CA ARG A 236 -8.20 22.80 -9.55
C ARG A 236 -8.62 23.31 -8.18
N GLU A 237 -8.02 22.76 -7.12
CA GLU A 237 -8.34 23.10 -5.75
C GLU A 237 -7.39 24.15 -5.14
N GLY A 238 -6.39 24.60 -5.89
CA GLY A 238 -5.40 25.58 -5.40
C GLY A 238 -4.48 25.01 -4.30
N LYS A 239 -4.16 23.72 -4.37
CA LYS A 239 -3.40 22.99 -3.35
C LYS A 239 -2.02 22.58 -3.84
N ASP A 240 -1.13 22.36 -2.89
CA ASP A 240 0.10 21.62 -3.11
C ASP A 240 -0.20 20.15 -3.38
N PHE A 241 0.62 19.50 -4.21
CA PHE A 241 0.51 18.07 -4.48
C PHE A 241 1.79 17.33 -4.12
N ARG A 242 1.65 16.20 -3.41
CA ARG A 242 2.74 15.26 -3.15
C ARG A 242 2.34 13.86 -3.61
N LEU A 243 3.16 13.23 -4.45
CA LEU A 243 3.04 11.80 -4.74
C LEU A 243 4.12 11.04 -3.99
N VAL A 244 3.70 10.16 -3.09
CA VAL A 244 4.57 9.38 -2.22
C VAL A 244 4.56 7.93 -2.66
N CYS A 245 5.73 7.39 -2.93
CA CYS A 245 5.96 5.97 -3.07
C CYS A 245 6.52 5.42 -1.75
N LEU A 246 5.70 4.66 -1.03
CA LEU A 246 6.05 4.08 0.26
C LEU A 246 6.51 2.63 0.05
N VAL A 247 7.81 2.41 0.17
CA VAL A 247 8.47 1.12 -0.12
C VAL A 247 9.26 0.63 1.10
N ARG A 248 9.97 -0.49 0.97
CA ARG A 248 10.90 -0.94 2.03
C ARG A 248 12.28 -0.35 1.79
N GLU A 249 13.05 -0.22 2.86
CA GLU A 249 14.47 0.10 2.75
C GLU A 249 15.21 -0.88 1.82
N GLY A 250 16.18 -0.37 1.06
CA GLY A 250 16.89 -1.13 0.02
C GLY A 250 16.02 -1.53 -1.20
N GLN A 251 14.76 -1.09 -1.30
CA GLN A 251 13.94 -1.25 -2.50
C GLN A 251 13.80 0.08 -3.23
N GLU A 252 13.89 0.02 -4.56
CA GLU A 252 13.60 1.15 -5.44
C GLU A 252 14.41 2.42 -5.10
N GLU A 253 15.68 2.29 -4.68
CA GLU A 253 16.53 3.41 -4.24
C GLU A 253 16.71 4.51 -5.31
N GLY A 254 16.77 4.13 -6.59
CA GLY A 254 16.85 5.08 -7.71
C GLY A 254 15.51 5.57 -8.25
N LEU A 255 14.38 5.30 -7.57
CA LEU A 255 13.05 5.58 -8.12
C LEU A 255 12.76 7.08 -8.27
N GLU A 256 13.23 7.92 -7.35
CA GLU A 256 13.06 9.37 -7.46
C GLU A 256 13.75 9.91 -8.70
N GLU A 257 14.98 9.49 -8.98
CA GLU A 257 15.70 9.89 -10.19
C GLU A 257 15.05 9.30 -11.47
N ASP A 258 14.74 7.99 -11.44
CA ASP A 258 14.18 7.27 -12.59
C ASP A 258 12.81 7.78 -13.01
N PHE A 259 11.94 8.12 -12.05
CA PHE A 259 10.64 8.73 -12.35
C PHE A 259 10.74 10.25 -12.51
N GLY A 260 11.58 10.92 -11.70
CA GLY A 260 11.81 12.37 -11.68
C GLY A 260 12.27 12.95 -13.01
N ARG A 261 13.09 12.21 -13.77
CA ARG A 261 13.49 12.62 -15.13
C ARG A 261 12.30 12.78 -16.10
N HIS A 262 11.18 12.12 -15.82
CA HIS A 262 9.99 12.14 -16.66
C HIS A 262 8.97 13.21 -16.26
N ILE A 263 9.02 13.72 -15.03
CA ILE A 263 8.02 14.64 -14.48
C ILE A 263 8.56 16.06 -14.31
N SER A 264 7.66 17.03 -14.32
CA SER A 264 7.97 18.43 -14.02
C SER A 264 7.58 18.72 -12.57
N GLU A 265 8.58 18.91 -11.72
CA GLU A 265 8.41 19.27 -10.30
C GLU A 265 8.65 20.76 -10.07
N ASP A 266 8.01 21.29 -9.04
CA ASP A 266 8.23 22.64 -8.52
C ASP A 266 7.91 22.66 -7.01
N PRO A 267 8.03 23.79 -6.30
CA PRO A 267 7.72 23.82 -4.87
C PRO A 267 6.30 23.32 -4.51
N GLY A 268 5.33 23.51 -5.41
CA GLY A 268 3.94 23.10 -5.21
C GLY A 268 3.63 21.68 -5.66
N ARG A 269 4.51 21.00 -6.41
CA ARG A 269 4.33 19.59 -6.80
C ARG A 269 5.62 18.78 -6.73
N LYS A 270 5.64 17.74 -5.89
CA LYS A 270 6.81 16.88 -5.69
C LYS A 270 6.49 15.39 -5.61
N PHE A 271 7.40 14.58 -6.10
CA PHE A 271 7.43 13.13 -5.97
C PHE A 271 8.45 12.73 -4.90
N TYR A 272 8.07 11.79 -4.05
CA TYR A 272 8.92 11.29 -2.98
C TYR A 272 8.93 9.77 -2.96
N ARG A 273 10.10 9.18 -2.70
CA ARG A 273 10.26 7.83 -2.20
C ARG A 273 10.53 7.92 -0.71
N ILE A 274 9.66 7.33 0.09
CA ILE A 274 9.89 7.13 1.51
C ILE A 274 9.83 5.64 1.84
N THR A 275 10.36 5.26 3.00
CA THR A 275 10.37 3.86 3.43
C THR A 275 9.40 3.60 4.59
N TRP A 276 9.00 2.34 4.75
CA TRP A 276 8.28 1.90 5.94
C TRP A 276 9.12 2.08 7.20
N GLU A 277 10.43 1.94 7.08
CA GLU A 277 11.43 2.19 8.11
C GLU A 277 11.47 3.67 8.52
N ASP A 278 11.38 4.62 7.58
CA ASP A 278 11.22 6.05 7.89
C ASP A 278 10.00 6.30 8.79
N ILE A 279 8.86 5.70 8.44
CA ILE A 279 7.63 5.81 9.23
C ILE A 279 7.78 5.15 10.61
N TYR A 280 8.49 4.03 10.70
CA TYR A 280 8.79 3.39 11.98
C TYR A 280 9.57 4.32 12.91
N TRP A 281 10.66 4.92 12.42
CA TRP A 281 11.47 5.82 13.24
C TRP A 281 10.72 7.08 13.64
N ASP A 282 9.87 7.63 12.75
CA ASP A 282 9.02 8.77 13.10
C ASP A 282 7.98 8.43 14.17
N ILE A 283 7.39 7.22 14.13
CA ILE A 283 6.47 6.74 15.16
C ILE A 283 7.21 6.53 16.49
N GLU A 284 8.41 5.95 16.46
CA GLU A 284 9.22 5.72 17.66
C GLU A 284 9.64 7.03 18.34
N GLN A 285 9.98 8.05 17.56
CA GLN A 285 10.40 9.37 18.06
C GLN A 285 9.23 10.28 18.44
N SER A 286 8.00 9.93 18.06
CA SER A 286 6.82 10.70 18.48
C SER A 286 6.62 10.67 20.00
N GLU A 287 6.17 11.79 20.57
CA GLU A 287 6.06 11.97 22.03
C GLU A 287 5.33 10.81 22.73
N GLN A 288 5.89 10.37 23.87
CA GLN A 288 5.40 9.24 24.66
C GLN A 288 3.97 9.47 25.18
N GLY A 289 3.09 8.48 24.98
CA GLY A 289 1.71 8.51 25.48
C GLY A 289 0.64 8.13 24.45
N GLN A 290 1.04 7.85 23.20
CA GLN A 290 0.11 7.42 22.17
C GLN A 290 -0.37 5.99 22.40
N SER A 291 -1.68 5.81 22.46
CA SER A 291 -2.30 4.50 22.65
C SER A 291 -1.89 3.55 21.53
N GLY A 292 -1.28 2.43 21.89
CA GLY A 292 -0.91 1.35 20.97
C GLY A 292 0.46 1.50 20.29
N GLN A 293 1.29 2.47 20.73
CA GLN A 293 2.64 2.65 20.17
C GLN A 293 3.50 1.38 20.27
N ASP A 294 3.55 0.76 21.45
CA ASP A 294 4.29 -0.50 21.66
C ASP A 294 3.81 -1.63 20.75
N GLU A 295 2.49 -1.72 20.55
CA GLU A 295 1.90 -2.70 19.65
C GLU A 295 2.30 -2.45 18.19
N MET A 296 2.32 -1.18 17.77
CA MET A 296 2.74 -0.77 16.44
C MET A 296 4.24 -1.03 16.20
N LEU A 297 5.11 -0.65 17.14
CA LEU A 297 6.55 -0.91 17.03
C LEU A 297 6.85 -2.42 17.04
N ARG A 298 6.17 -3.17 17.91
CA ARG A 298 6.25 -4.64 17.93
C ARG A 298 5.78 -5.25 16.61
N TYR A 299 4.75 -4.70 15.97
CA TYR A 299 4.29 -5.14 14.67
C TYR A 299 5.37 -4.97 13.61
N PHE A 300 5.99 -3.79 13.49
CA PHE A 300 7.09 -3.57 12.55
C PHE A 300 8.23 -4.57 12.77
N ARG A 301 8.71 -4.69 14.02
CA ARG A 301 9.82 -5.61 14.36
C ARG A 301 9.49 -7.08 14.07
N ASN A 302 8.22 -7.48 14.17
CA ASN A 302 7.82 -8.88 13.96
C ASN A 302 7.24 -9.18 12.58
N LYS A 303 6.95 -8.18 11.74
CA LYS A 303 6.33 -8.44 10.45
C LYS A 303 7.28 -9.19 9.52
N VAL A 304 6.74 -10.12 8.74
CA VAL A 304 7.52 -10.96 7.81
C VAL A 304 6.99 -10.84 6.38
N LEU A 305 7.83 -11.15 5.40
CA LEU A 305 7.43 -11.28 3.99
C LEU A 305 7.02 -12.72 3.64
N GLY A 306 7.13 -13.62 4.63
CA GLY A 306 7.04 -15.06 4.46
C GLY A 306 8.42 -15.70 4.26
N TYR A 307 8.49 -16.74 3.45
CA TYR A 307 9.65 -17.60 3.28
C TYR A 307 10.29 -17.44 1.91
N GLY A 308 11.58 -17.12 1.91
CA GLY A 308 12.40 -16.97 0.72
C GLY A 308 12.88 -18.30 0.12
N ARG A 309 13.91 -18.21 -0.73
CA ARG A 309 14.57 -19.39 -1.29
C ARG A 309 15.07 -20.28 -0.16
N ARG A 310 14.96 -21.61 -0.34
CA ARG A 310 15.33 -22.64 0.66
C ARG A 310 14.47 -22.64 1.94
N GLY A 311 13.36 -21.90 1.95
CA GLY A 311 12.38 -21.91 3.04
C GLY A 311 12.81 -21.12 4.27
N VAL A 312 13.69 -20.12 4.12
CA VAL A 312 14.15 -19.26 5.22
C VAL A 312 13.16 -18.11 5.44
N LEU A 313 12.80 -17.83 6.69
CA LEU A 313 11.90 -16.75 7.05
C LEU A 313 12.55 -15.39 6.81
N LEU A 314 11.82 -14.47 6.18
CA LEU A 314 12.29 -13.12 5.85
C LEU A 314 11.54 -12.09 6.68
N ARG A 315 12.26 -11.21 7.38
CA ARG A 315 11.68 -10.02 8.01
C ARG A 315 11.15 -9.08 6.92
N ALA A 316 10.07 -8.37 7.24
CA ALA A 316 9.54 -7.34 6.37
C ALA A 316 10.46 -6.12 6.38
N PHE A 317 10.79 -5.61 7.56
CA PHE A 317 11.49 -4.35 7.74
C PHE A 317 12.84 -4.54 8.43
N SER A 318 13.76 -3.62 8.19
CA SER A 318 15.12 -3.60 8.75
C SER A 318 15.20 -2.83 10.07
N VAL A 319 14.35 -3.18 11.05
CA VAL A 319 14.22 -2.51 12.36
C VAL A 319 14.31 -3.45 13.55
#